data_AF-A0A9E6AN22-F1
#
_entry.id   AF-A0A9E6AN22-F1
#
_cell.length_a   1.000
_cell.length_b   1.000
_cell.length_c   1.000
_cell.angle_alpha   90.00
_cell.angle_beta   90.00
_cell.angle_gamma   90.00
#
_symmetry.space_group_name_H-M   'P 1'
#
loop_
_entity.id
_entity.type
_entity.pdbx_description
1 polymer ?
#
loop_
_entity_poly.entity_id
_entity_poly.type
_entity_poly.pdbx_seq_one_letter_code
_entity_poly.pdbx_strand_id
1 'polypeptide(L)'
;MCDWGSPKDLEHALETDWNSTADHRVRREVIKSVCADLTPVAQSAVMYCAQAVVLSKGLPVGDGVLEALPFMYNRYDGLGGGPVGDELSVVARICGVAADTAVLLRSLGKQQDVELMLPRRGGQHCPECIDL
;
A
#
# COMPACT_ATOMS: atom_id res chain seq x y z
N MET A 1 -0.92 -8.49 1.81
CA MET A 1 -1.67 -8.32 0.54
C MET A 1 -2.59 -7.14 0.78
N CYS A 2 -2.31 -6.01 0.13
CA CYS A 2 -3.10 -4.79 0.30
C CYS A 2 -4.58 -5.14 0.12
N ASP A 3 -5.38 -4.87 1.13
CA ASP A 3 -6.82 -5.04 1.08
C ASP A 3 -7.35 -3.90 0.21
N TRP A 4 -7.31 -4.13 -1.11
CA TRP A 4 -7.89 -3.23 -2.09
C TRP A 4 -9.41 -3.30 -2.06
N GLY A 5 -10.00 -3.27 -0.86
CA GLY A 5 -11.42 -3.51 -0.64
C GLY A 5 -11.96 -4.71 -1.44
N SER A 6 -13.26 -4.70 -1.68
CA SER A 6 -13.88 -5.63 -2.62
C SER A 6 -13.26 -5.47 -4.02
N PRO A 7 -13.37 -6.46 -4.92
CA PRO A 7 -12.93 -6.32 -6.32
C PRO A 7 -13.46 -5.07 -7.04
N LYS A 8 -14.59 -4.50 -6.56
CA LYS A 8 -15.14 -3.23 -7.04
C LYS A 8 -14.35 -2.01 -6.59
N ASP A 9 -13.79 -2.03 -5.38
CA ASP A 9 -12.97 -0.94 -4.85
C ASP A 9 -11.62 -0.91 -5.57
N LEU A 10 -11.06 -2.09 -5.88
CA LEU A 10 -9.89 -2.23 -6.74
C LEU A 10 -10.16 -1.77 -8.18
N GLU A 11 -11.29 -2.17 -8.77
CA GLU A 11 -11.70 -1.71 -10.11
C GLU A 11 -11.82 -0.18 -10.15
N HIS A 12 -12.48 0.43 -9.16
CA HIS A 12 -12.60 1.87 -9.07
C HIS A 12 -11.25 2.58 -8.92
N ALA A 13 -10.37 2.09 -8.03
CA ALA A 13 -9.02 2.66 -7.84
C ALA A 13 -8.17 2.55 -9.11
N LEU A 14 -8.22 1.41 -9.81
CA LEU A 14 -7.55 1.23 -11.09
C LEU A 14 -8.19 2.08 -12.21
N GLU A 15 -9.46 2.45 -12.10
CA GLU A 15 -10.14 3.37 -13.01
C GLU A 15 -9.84 4.86 -12.73
N THR A 16 -9.57 5.24 -11.48
CA THR A 16 -9.30 6.64 -11.11
C THR A 16 -7.80 6.98 -11.14
N ASP A 17 -6.93 6.10 -10.67
CA ASP A 17 -5.51 6.43 -10.44
C ASP A 17 -4.59 6.01 -11.59
N TRP A 18 -5.07 5.14 -12.50
CA TRP A 18 -4.28 4.65 -13.64
C TRP A 18 -4.20 5.70 -14.76
N ASN A 19 -3.23 6.61 -14.62
CA ASN A 19 -2.95 7.68 -15.57
C ASN A 19 -1.97 7.19 -16.66
N SER A 20 -2.39 6.23 -17.50
CA SER A 20 -1.53 5.68 -18.56
C SER A 20 -2.02 6.05 -19.96
N THR A 21 -1.08 6.16 -20.90
CA THR A 21 -1.34 6.28 -22.35
C THR A 21 -1.83 4.98 -23.00
N ALA A 22 -2.10 3.91 -22.24
CA ALA A 22 -2.54 2.63 -22.78
C ALA A 22 -3.99 2.69 -23.28
N ASP A 23 -4.27 1.91 -24.32
CA ASP A 23 -5.59 1.75 -24.92
C ASP A 23 -6.64 1.30 -23.87
N HIS A 24 -7.83 1.92 -23.91
CA HIS A 24 -8.93 1.67 -22.97
C HIS A 24 -9.35 0.18 -22.92
N ARG A 25 -9.22 -0.55 -24.02
CA ARG A 25 -9.51 -1.99 -24.09
C ARG A 25 -8.48 -2.80 -23.31
N VAL A 26 -7.19 -2.47 -23.48
CA VAL A 26 -6.09 -3.12 -22.75
C VAL A 26 -6.23 -2.89 -21.26
N ARG A 27 -6.55 -1.66 -20.86
CA ARG A 27 -6.83 -1.30 -19.46
C ARG A 27 -7.94 -2.16 -18.86
N ARG A 28 -9.07 -2.30 -19.55
CA ARG A 28 -10.22 -3.10 -19.06
C ARG A 28 -9.89 -4.58 -18.88
N GLU A 29 -9.15 -5.16 -19.82
CA GLU A 29 -8.72 -6.56 -19.72
C GLU A 29 -7.74 -6.78 -18.55
N VAL A 30 -6.82 -5.84 -18.32
CA VAL A 30 -5.91 -5.89 -17.18
C VAL A 30 -6.68 -5.80 -15.86
N ILE A 31 -7.60 -4.84 -15.72
CA ILE A 31 -8.43 -4.69 -14.53
C ILE A 31 -9.23 -5.98 -14.27
N LYS A 32 -9.89 -6.51 -15.29
CA LYS A 32 -10.68 -7.74 -15.20
C LYS A 32 -9.84 -8.95 -14.78
N SER A 33 -8.62 -9.09 -15.34
CA SER A 33 -7.69 -10.16 -14.98
C SER A 33 -7.22 -10.03 -13.53
N VAL A 34 -6.92 -8.81 -13.09
CA VAL A 34 -6.47 -8.53 -11.72
C VAL A 34 -7.60 -8.76 -10.71
N CYS A 35 -8.82 -8.32 -11.01
CA CYS A 35 -9.97 -8.55 -10.13
C CYS A 35 -10.39 -10.03 -10.06
N ALA A 36 -10.05 -10.83 -11.07
CA ALA A 36 -10.31 -12.27 -11.09
C ALA A 36 -9.28 -13.08 -10.27
N ASP A 37 -8.04 -12.61 -10.22
CA ASP A 37 -6.96 -13.20 -9.41
C ASP A 37 -6.00 -12.11 -8.94
N LEU A 38 -5.98 -11.88 -7.63
CA LEU A 38 -5.15 -10.86 -6.98
C LEU A 38 -3.69 -11.32 -6.78
N THR A 39 -3.36 -12.59 -7.05
CA THR A 39 -2.03 -13.15 -6.86
C THR A 39 -0.92 -12.35 -7.57
N PRO A 40 -1.08 -11.96 -8.87
CA PRO A 40 -0.07 -11.17 -9.57
C PRO A 40 0.18 -9.79 -8.94
N VAL A 41 -0.84 -9.17 -8.34
CA VAL A 41 -0.72 -7.88 -7.64
C VAL A 41 0.09 -8.04 -6.36
N ALA A 42 -0.17 -9.09 -5.58
CA ALA A 42 0.60 -9.37 -4.38
C ALA A 42 2.07 -9.70 -4.69
N GLN A 43 2.32 -10.49 -5.74
CA GLN A 43 3.67 -10.77 -6.20
C GLN A 43 4.38 -9.49 -6.65
N SER A 44 3.69 -8.58 -7.33
CA SER A 44 4.25 -7.29 -7.74
C SER A 44 4.65 -6.44 -6.53
N ALA A 45 3.81 -6.35 -5.49
CA ALA A 45 4.12 -5.60 -4.28
C ALA A 45 5.38 -6.13 -3.57
N VAL A 46 5.52 -7.46 -3.45
CA VAL A 46 6.72 -8.10 -2.88
C VAL A 46 7.97 -7.80 -3.72
N MET A 47 7.84 -7.84 -5.06
CA MET A 47 8.93 -7.49 -5.96
C MET A 47 9.35 -6.03 -5.83
N TYR A 48 8.40 -5.09 -5.67
CA TYR A 48 8.71 -3.68 -5.45
C TYR A 48 9.47 -3.44 -4.14
N CYS A 49 9.07 -4.08 -3.03
CA CYS A 49 9.83 -4.00 -1.77
C CYS A 49 11.26 -4.52 -1.95
N ALA A 50 11.43 -5.68 -2.59
CA ALA A 50 12.75 -6.25 -2.84
C ALA A 50 13.62 -5.32 -3.72
N GLN A 51 13.04 -4.72 -4.76
CA GLN A 51 13.73 -3.75 -5.61
C GLN A 51 14.10 -2.49 -4.83
N ALA A 52 13.21 -1.95 -4.01
CA ALA A 52 13.49 -0.76 -3.21
C ALA A 52 14.65 -0.99 -2.23
N VAL A 53 14.73 -2.16 -1.61
CA VAL A 53 15.87 -2.56 -0.75
C VAL A 53 17.17 -2.62 -1.57
N VAL A 54 17.15 -3.16 -2.79
CA VAL A 54 18.35 -3.20 -3.63
C VAL A 54 18.78 -1.81 -4.09
N LEU A 55 17.84 -0.98 -4.52
CA LEU A 55 18.10 0.38 -5.05
C LEU A 55 18.55 1.36 -3.96
N SER A 56 18.13 1.15 -2.72
CA SER A 56 18.54 1.99 -1.60
C SER A 56 19.96 1.71 -1.10
N LYS A 57 20.58 0.59 -1.52
CA LYS A 57 21.99 0.30 -1.21
C LYS A 57 22.90 1.35 -1.87
N GLY A 58 23.48 2.21 -1.03
CA GLY A 58 24.39 3.28 -1.46
C GLY A 58 23.74 4.66 -1.52
N LEU A 59 22.46 4.79 -1.20
CA LEU A 59 21.85 6.09 -0.93
C LEU A 59 22.12 6.51 0.53
N PRO A 60 22.28 7.81 0.82
CA PRO A 60 22.44 8.32 2.18
C PRO A 60 21.08 8.36 2.89
N VAL A 61 20.44 7.20 3.02
CA VAL A 61 19.20 7.02 3.78
C VAL A 61 19.54 6.45 5.15
N GLY A 62 18.78 6.84 6.17
CA GLY A 62 19.00 6.34 7.54
C GLY A 62 18.67 4.85 7.66
N ASP A 63 19.37 4.15 8.54
CA ASP A 63 19.24 2.69 8.73
C ASP A 63 17.80 2.26 9.02
N GLY A 64 17.05 3.04 9.81
CA GLY A 64 15.64 2.75 10.09
C GLY A 64 14.74 2.76 8.84
N VAL A 65 15.09 3.53 7.81
CA VAL A 65 14.36 3.50 6.52
C VAL A 65 14.70 2.23 5.76
N LEU A 66 15.97 1.83 5.72
CA LEU A 66 16.41 0.58 5.08
C LEU A 66 15.76 -0.64 5.70
N GLU A 67 15.64 -0.66 7.03
CA GLU A 67 14.99 -1.73 7.79
C GLU A 67 13.47 -1.76 7.60
N ALA A 68 12.84 -0.61 7.32
CA ALA A 68 11.40 -0.51 7.10
C ALA A 68 10.97 -0.87 5.68
N LEU A 69 11.82 -0.64 4.67
CA LEU A 69 11.51 -0.86 3.25
C LEU A 69 10.94 -2.26 2.92
N PRO A 70 11.45 -3.38 3.47
CA PRO A 70 10.89 -4.69 3.18
C PRO A 70 9.43 -4.85 3.63
N PHE A 71 9.01 -4.08 4.64
CA PHE A 71 7.76 -4.25 5.36
C PHE A 71 6.76 -3.11 5.14
N MET A 72 7.05 -2.20 4.20
CA MET A 72 6.23 -1.01 3.98
C MET A 72 4.77 -1.33 3.61
N TYR A 73 4.52 -2.48 2.98
CA TYR A 73 3.17 -2.93 2.60
C TYR A 73 2.61 -4.04 3.50
N ASN A 74 3.26 -4.33 4.63
CA ASN A 74 2.71 -5.22 5.64
C ASN A 74 1.55 -4.56 6.37
N ARG A 75 0.57 -5.37 6.75
CA ARG A 75 -0.58 -4.91 7.52
C ARG A 75 -0.38 -5.20 9.00
N TYR A 76 -0.89 -4.30 9.83
CA TYR A 76 -0.84 -4.46 11.28
C TYR A 76 -1.60 -5.71 11.76
N ASP A 77 -2.75 -6.01 11.13
CA ASP A 77 -3.55 -7.22 11.36
C ASP A 77 -2.99 -8.51 10.75
N GLY A 78 -1.88 -8.43 10.01
CA GLY A 78 -1.24 -9.57 9.37
C GLY A 78 -1.89 -10.07 8.09
N LEU A 79 -2.90 -9.39 7.56
CA LEU A 79 -3.54 -9.83 6.32
C LEU A 79 -2.57 -9.80 5.14
N GLY A 80 -2.46 -10.97 4.51
CA GLY A 80 -1.57 -11.27 3.41
C GLY A 80 -0.09 -11.36 3.76
N GLY A 81 0.20 -11.74 5.01
CA GLY A 81 1.43 -12.43 5.42
C GLY A 81 2.60 -11.54 5.83
N GLY A 82 3.61 -12.17 6.45
CA GLY A 82 4.79 -11.50 6.99
C GLY A 82 4.61 -11.04 8.44
N PRO A 83 5.52 -10.18 8.95
CA PRO A 83 5.45 -9.66 10.31
C PRO A 83 4.17 -8.86 10.56
N VAL A 84 3.68 -8.94 11.80
CA VAL A 84 2.37 -8.36 12.21
C VAL A 84 2.50 -7.53 13.47
N GLY A 85 1.57 -6.60 13.69
CA GLY A 85 1.50 -5.85 14.94
C GLY A 85 2.82 -5.12 15.27
N ASP A 86 3.31 -5.37 16.49
CA ASP A 86 4.57 -4.83 17.00
C ASP A 86 5.83 -5.52 16.47
N GLU A 87 5.70 -6.61 15.71
CA GLU A 87 6.83 -7.18 14.95
C GLU A 87 7.26 -6.24 13.82
N LEU A 88 6.38 -5.33 13.39
CA LEU A 88 6.72 -4.25 12.48
C LEU A 88 7.48 -3.16 13.23
N SER A 89 8.62 -2.75 12.68
CA SER A 89 9.37 -1.62 13.22
C SER A 89 8.47 -0.37 13.26
N VAL A 90 8.68 0.50 14.25
CA VAL A 90 7.92 1.75 14.38
C VAL A 90 7.99 2.60 13.10
N VAL A 91 9.15 2.58 12.43
CA VAL A 91 9.35 3.27 11.15
C VAL A 91 8.47 2.67 10.05
N ALA A 92 8.39 1.34 9.93
CA ALA A 92 7.51 0.69 8.95
C ALA A 92 6.04 1.03 9.18
N ARG A 93 5.60 1.04 10.45
CA ARG A 93 4.22 1.41 10.83
C ARG A 93 3.88 2.84 10.44
N ILE A 94 4.79 3.79 10.70
CA ILE A 94 4.64 5.19 10.31
C ILE A 94 4.65 5.34 8.79
N CYS A 95 5.59 4.69 8.09
CA CYS A 95 5.70 4.77 6.64
C CYS A 95 4.44 4.26 5.92
N GLY A 96 3.83 3.17 6.41
CA GLY A 96 2.58 2.65 5.85
C GLY A 96 1.42 3.65 5.92
N VAL A 97 1.25 4.33 7.06
CA VAL A 97 0.23 5.40 7.21
C VAL A 97 0.57 6.59 6.31
N ALA A 98 1.82 7.07 6.36
CA ALA A 98 2.25 8.24 5.59
C ALA A 98 2.13 8.03 4.07
N ALA A 99 2.39 6.81 3.58
CA ALA A 99 2.26 6.48 2.16
C ALA A 99 0.80 6.58 1.69
N ASP A 100 -0.13 5.95 2.41
CA ASP A 100 -1.56 5.96 2.07
C ASP A 100 -2.14 7.38 2.20
N THR A 101 -1.87 8.07 3.32
CA THR A 101 -2.32 9.45 3.52
C THR A 101 -1.76 10.40 2.45
N ALA A 102 -0.51 10.25 2.04
CA ALA A 102 0.05 11.09 0.97
C ALA A 102 -0.67 10.87 -0.37
N VAL A 103 -1.11 9.65 -0.67
CA VAL A 103 -1.93 9.36 -1.86
C VAL A 103 -3.33 9.97 -1.70
N LEU A 104 -4.02 9.68 -0.59
CA LEU A 104 -5.39 10.15 -0.35
C LEU A 104 -5.49 11.68 -0.30
N LEU A 105 -4.56 12.36 0.37
CA LEU A 105 -4.52 13.82 0.42
C LEU A 105 -4.33 14.45 -0.96
N ARG A 106 -3.52 13.85 -1.84
CA ARG A 106 -3.30 14.36 -3.20
C ARG A 106 -4.48 14.09 -4.12
N SER A 107 -5.10 12.92 -4.01
CA SER A 107 -6.15 12.48 -4.94
C SER A 107 -7.55 12.94 -4.52
N LEU A 108 -7.84 12.92 -3.22
CA LEU A 108 -9.20 13.08 -2.69
C LEU A 108 -9.33 14.24 -1.70
N GLY A 109 -8.21 14.70 -1.12
CA GLY A 109 -8.18 15.78 -0.15
C GLY A 109 -8.36 15.30 1.29
N LYS A 110 -8.29 16.25 2.24
CA LYS A 110 -8.16 15.97 3.68
C LYS A 110 -9.36 15.24 4.28
N GLN A 111 -10.57 15.61 3.91
CA GLN A 111 -11.76 15.02 4.53
C GLN A 111 -11.87 13.53 4.18
N GLN A 112 -11.70 13.19 2.91
CA GLN A 112 -11.75 11.83 2.40
C GLN A 112 -10.58 10.98 2.92
N ASP A 113 -9.40 11.57 3.07
CA ASP A 113 -8.26 10.92 3.74
C ASP A 113 -8.66 10.44 5.15
N VAL A 114 -9.21 11.31 5.99
CA VAL A 114 -9.65 10.94 7.34
C VAL A 114 -10.77 9.89 7.30
N GLU A 115 -11.78 10.07 6.45
CA GLU A 115 -12.91 9.14 6.30
C GLU A 115 -12.44 7.73 5.89
N LEU A 116 -11.39 7.63 5.08
CA LEU A 116 -10.86 6.35 4.58
C LEU A 116 -9.78 5.74 5.48
N MET A 117 -9.02 6.55 6.21
CA MET A 117 -7.96 6.08 7.10
C MET A 117 -8.48 5.63 8.47
N LEU A 118 -9.49 6.29 9.03
CA LEU A 118 -10.03 5.93 10.35
C LEU A 118 -10.53 4.47 10.45
N PRO A 119 -11.30 3.93 9.47
CA PRO A 119 -11.75 2.54 9.52
C PRO A 119 -10.62 1.51 9.44
N ARG A 120 -9.43 1.92 8.97
CA ARG A 120 -8.24 1.07 8.83
C ARG A 120 -7.42 0.95 10.11
N ARG A 121 -7.77 1.73 11.14
CA ARG A 121 -7.13 1.75 12.46
C ARG A 121 -7.24 0.38 13.15
N GLY A 122 -6.10 -0.20 13.53
CA GLY A 122 -6.02 -1.52 14.16
C GLY A 122 -6.20 -2.71 13.21
N GLY A 123 -6.58 -2.46 11.96
CA GLY A 123 -6.60 -3.43 10.88
C GLY A 123 -5.36 -3.29 10.00
N GLN A 124 -5.48 -2.49 8.94
CA GLN A 124 -4.35 -2.23 8.05
C GLN A 124 -3.21 -1.51 8.76
N HIS A 125 -3.53 -0.55 9.64
CA HIS A 125 -2.54 0.35 10.24
C HIS A 125 -2.53 0.26 11.77
N CYS A 126 -1.34 0.49 12.33
CA CYS A 126 -1.12 0.61 13.77
C CYS A 126 -2.01 1.71 14.37
N PRO A 127 -2.80 1.43 15.42
CA PRO A 127 -3.71 2.39 16.03
C PRO A 127 -3.03 3.71 16.41
N GLU A 128 -1.88 3.60 17.08
CA GLU A 128 -1.10 4.72 17.59
C GLU A 128 -0.61 5.62 16.46
N CYS A 129 -0.33 5.08 15.28
CA CYS A 129 0.12 5.87 14.13
C CYS A 129 -1.02 6.63 13.44
N ILE A 130 -2.26 6.13 13.52
CA ILE A 130 -3.45 6.83 13.00
C ILE A 130 -3.89 7.94 13.95
N ASP A 131 -3.65 7.78 15.25
CA ASP A 131 -4.07 8.73 16.29
C ASP A 131 -3.14 9.94 16.46
N LEU A 132 -1.99 9.97 15.75
CA LEU A 132 -1.01 11.09 15.75
C LEU A 132 -1.51 12.30 14.95
#